data_AF-A0A1W0AAI7-F1
#
_entry.id   AF-A0A1W0AAI7-F1
#
_cell.length_a   1.000
_cell.length_b   1.000
_cell.length_c   1.000
_cell.angle_alpha   90.00
_cell.angle_beta   90.00
_cell.angle_gamma   90.00
#
_symmetry.space_group_name_H-M   'P 1'
#
loop_
_entity.id
_entity.type
_entity.pdbx_description
1 polymer ?
#
loop_
_entity_poly.entity_id
_entity_poly.type
_entity_poly.pdbx_seq_one_letter_code
_entity_poly.pdbx_strand_id
1 'polypeptide(L)'
;MLDPLTSRGLHRCFSALKIQQASVLAEKNKLTLTWNDGHQSQFDPVHLRAWCTCPKCQHSTGQRLVNISDIAEKPAISDVTVTPNGLSIQWGVDDKSNEPHKSDYEFAYIRSLCHSNYTTGNTANLPTPSIKPVDKIDHSEILNDKGMYKMLYTIMEHGYALVSNVPCENGQVKTFAERIAPISHQFLYGSVFDVIAEHDPVNIAYTSERLKLHLDLAYYESPPGLQFLHAYRFDPTVAGGESTFRDTFDAANTLRQRFPHHFETLTRVPATFEKIHLDRASP
;
A
#
# COMPACT_ATOMS: atom_id res chain seq x y z
N MET A 1 15.68 -24.41 8.35
CA MET A 1 16.01 -23.28 7.46
C MET A 1 14.70 -22.59 7.12
N LEU A 2 14.43 -21.43 7.72
CA LEU A 2 13.21 -20.65 7.47
C LEU A 2 13.35 -19.94 6.11
N ASP A 3 12.33 -20.09 5.28
CA ASP A 3 12.24 -19.58 3.90
C ASP A 3 12.44 -18.05 3.88
N PRO A 4 13.36 -17.47 3.08
CA PRO A 4 13.63 -16.02 3.06
C PRO A 4 12.43 -15.17 2.65
N LEU A 5 11.43 -15.78 2.00
CA LEU A 5 10.31 -15.10 1.35
C LEU A 5 9.17 -14.69 2.31
N THR A 6 9.11 -15.21 3.53
CA THR A 6 8.13 -14.76 4.55
C THR A 6 8.63 -13.57 5.38
N SER A 7 9.89 -13.14 5.20
CA SER A 7 10.52 -12.09 6.01
C SER A 7 10.28 -10.65 5.54
N ARG A 8 9.62 -10.45 4.38
CA ARG A 8 9.43 -9.13 3.76
C ARG A 8 7.97 -8.65 3.71
N GLY A 9 7.04 -9.34 4.38
CA GLY A 9 5.76 -8.73 4.73
C GLY A 9 5.99 -7.65 5.78
N LEU A 10 5.21 -6.56 5.75
CA LEU A 10 5.23 -5.40 6.67
C LEU A 10 5.04 -5.72 8.17
N HIS A 11 5.29 -6.94 8.62
CA HIS A 11 5.73 -7.19 9.97
C HIS A 11 7.16 -6.69 10.08
N ARG A 12 7.35 -5.45 10.52
CA ARG A 12 8.59 -5.10 11.23
C ARG A 12 8.76 -6.17 12.31
N CYS A 13 9.64 -7.13 12.08
CA CYS A 13 9.76 -8.31 12.93
C CYS A 13 10.44 -7.87 14.23
N PHE A 14 9.62 -7.36 15.15
CA PHE A 14 10.05 -6.78 16.42
C PHE A 14 10.18 -7.83 17.52
N SER A 15 10.19 -9.12 17.18
CA SER A 15 10.14 -10.23 18.13
C SER A 15 11.32 -10.32 19.10
N ALA A 16 12.44 -9.63 18.80
CA ALA A 16 13.60 -9.54 19.67
C ALA A 16 13.74 -8.22 20.45
N LEU A 17 12.80 -7.28 20.28
CA LEU A 17 12.89 -5.96 20.93
C LEU A 17 12.54 -6.05 22.41
N LYS A 18 13.39 -5.44 23.24
CA LYS A 18 13.17 -5.27 24.68
C LYS A 18 13.47 -3.83 25.08
N ILE A 19 12.68 -3.32 26.03
CA ILE A 19 12.94 -2.03 26.65
C ILE A 19 13.99 -2.25 27.73
N GLN A 20 15.12 -1.54 27.63
CA GLN A 20 16.17 -1.53 28.64
C GLN A 20 15.90 -0.49 29.72
N GLN A 21 15.34 0.66 29.34
CA GLN A 21 15.08 1.76 30.25
C GLN A 21 13.84 2.54 29.82
N ALA A 22 13.04 2.98 30.80
CA ALA A 22 11.94 3.91 30.62
C ALA A 22 12.16 5.14 31.51
N SER A 23 11.90 6.33 30.98
CA SER A 23 12.10 7.61 31.67
C SER A 23 10.97 8.57 31.33
N VAL A 24 10.28 9.08 32.35
CA VAL A 24 9.27 10.14 32.20
C VAL A 24 9.95 11.50 32.31
N LEU A 25 9.84 12.32 31.27
CA LEU A 25 10.32 13.70 31.26
C LEU A 25 9.13 14.62 31.55
N ALA A 26 8.79 14.77 32.84
CA ALA A 26 7.57 15.45 33.28
C ALA A 26 7.46 16.89 32.75
N GLU A 27 8.55 17.66 32.78
CA GLU A 27 8.59 19.05 32.29
C GLU A 27 8.23 19.19 30.80
N LYS A 28 8.53 18.15 30.01
CA LYS A 28 8.27 18.12 28.56
C LYS A 28 7.00 17.36 28.22
N ASN A 29 6.34 16.76 29.21
CA ASN A 29 5.25 15.81 29.02
C ASN A 29 5.60 14.74 27.96
N LYS A 30 6.73 14.04 28.15
CA LYS A 30 7.20 12.99 27.24
C LYS A 30 7.57 11.73 28.00
N LEU A 31 7.35 10.57 27.36
CA LEU A 31 7.93 9.29 27.78
C LEU A 31 9.07 8.91 26.84
N THR A 32 10.23 8.61 27.39
CA THR A 32 11.39 8.12 26.63
C THR A 32 11.67 6.66 26.96
N LEU A 33 11.81 5.83 25.94
CA LEU A 33 12.18 4.41 26.04
C LEU A 33 13.51 4.17 25.31
N THR A 34 14.45 3.54 25.99
CA THR A 34 15.69 3.05 25.40
C THR A 34 15.58 1.55 25.18
N TRP A 35 15.91 1.11 23.97
CA TRP A 35 15.72 -0.26 23.51
C TRP A 35 17.06 -1.01 23.44
N ASN A 36 17.00 -2.34 23.48
CA ASN A 36 18.18 -3.21 23.39
C ASN A 36 18.93 -3.15 22.05
N ASP A 37 18.31 -2.61 21.00
CA ASP A 37 18.95 -2.31 19.71
C ASP A 37 19.65 -0.94 19.68
N GLY A 38 19.68 -0.22 20.82
CA GLY A 38 20.26 1.11 20.95
C GLY A 38 19.36 2.25 20.46
N HIS A 39 18.20 1.95 19.88
CA HIS A 39 17.24 2.99 19.47
C HIS A 39 16.61 3.65 20.70
N GLN A 40 16.31 4.94 20.58
CA GLN A 40 15.56 5.69 21.57
C GLN A 40 14.22 6.13 20.97
N SER A 41 13.13 5.79 21.65
CA SER A 41 11.78 6.23 21.29
C SER A 41 11.29 7.28 22.28
N GLN A 42 10.71 8.36 21.76
CA GLN A 42 10.06 9.43 22.50
C GLN A 42 8.58 9.48 22.11
N PHE A 43 7.71 9.46 23.11
CA PHE A 43 6.27 9.42 22.94
C PHE A 43 5.61 10.60 23.62
N ASP A 44 4.57 11.12 22.95
CA ASP A 44 3.57 11.96 23.58
C ASP A 44 2.62 11.08 24.41
N PRO A 45 2.44 11.37 25.72
CA PRO A 45 1.57 10.62 26.60
C PRO A 45 0.12 10.54 26.09
N VAL A 46 -0.39 11.62 25.47
CA VAL A 46 -1.71 11.63 24.84
C VAL A 46 -1.84 10.59 23.71
N HIS A 47 -0.78 10.41 22.91
CA HIS A 47 -0.77 9.41 21.85
C HIS A 47 -0.78 8.00 22.44
N LEU A 48 0.02 7.72 23.47
CA LEU A 48 -0.01 6.41 24.13
C LEU A 48 -1.39 6.13 24.73
N ARG A 49 -1.94 7.06 25.50
CA ARG A 49 -3.26 6.91 26.15
C ARG A 49 -4.38 6.67 25.14
N ALA A 50 -4.35 7.37 24.00
CA ALA A 50 -5.34 7.23 22.94
C ALA A 50 -5.20 5.91 22.15
N TRP A 51 -4.06 5.22 22.25
CA TRP A 51 -3.77 3.94 21.61
C TRP A 51 -3.73 2.76 22.60
N CYS A 52 -4.22 2.94 23.83
CA CYS A 52 -4.41 1.86 24.81
C CYS A 52 -5.32 0.75 24.28
N THR A 53 -4.91 -0.52 24.34
CA THR A 53 -5.65 -1.67 23.78
C THR A 53 -6.52 -2.42 24.80
N CYS A 54 -6.71 -1.87 26.00
CA CYS A 54 -7.55 -2.52 27.02
C CYS A 54 -9.03 -2.58 26.58
N PRO A 55 -9.85 -3.49 27.17
CA PRO A 55 -11.26 -3.64 26.78
C PRO A 55 -12.14 -2.39 26.93
N LYS A 56 -11.73 -1.42 27.78
CA LYS A 56 -12.43 -0.12 27.90
C LYS A 56 -12.11 0.83 26.72
N CYS A 57 -10.99 0.62 26.02
CA CYS A 57 -10.49 1.52 24.98
C CYS A 57 -10.51 0.91 23.58
N GLN A 58 -10.53 -0.42 23.47
CA GLN A 58 -10.60 -1.13 22.20
C GLN A 58 -11.58 -2.30 22.30
N HIS A 59 -12.47 -2.39 21.33
CA HIS A 59 -13.36 -3.52 21.16
C HIS A 59 -12.60 -4.74 20.63
N SER A 60 -13.14 -5.95 20.83
CA SER A 60 -12.52 -7.20 20.34
C SER A 60 -12.35 -7.26 18.82
N THR A 61 -13.08 -6.44 18.07
CA THR A 61 -12.94 -6.27 16.60
C THR A 61 -11.75 -5.40 16.19
N GLY A 62 -11.03 -4.82 17.15
CA GLY A 62 -9.92 -3.89 16.92
C GLY A 62 -10.33 -2.42 16.84
N GLN A 63 -11.63 -2.11 16.83
CA GLN A 63 -12.14 -0.75 16.78
C GLN A 63 -11.91 0.01 18.09
N ARG A 64 -11.60 1.30 18.00
CA ARG A 64 -11.42 2.17 19.17
C ARG A 64 -12.77 2.52 19.79
N LEU A 65 -12.86 2.43 21.11
CA LEU A 65 -14.04 2.81 21.89
C LEU A 65 -13.94 4.22 22.50
N VAL A 66 -12.73 4.80 22.47
CA VAL A 66 -12.44 6.14 23.02
C VAL A 66 -12.13 7.07 21.86
N ASN A 67 -12.77 8.24 21.83
CA ASN A 67 -12.35 9.30 20.91
C ASN A 67 -11.14 10.00 21.50
N ILE A 68 -10.24 10.45 20.62
CA ILE A 68 -9.04 11.20 21.06
C ILE A 68 -9.42 12.50 21.80
N SER A 69 -10.58 13.09 21.48
CA SER A 69 -11.14 14.26 22.16
C SER A 69 -11.52 14.01 23.62
N ASP A 70 -11.77 12.75 23.99
CA ASP A 70 -12.22 12.37 25.33
C ASP A 70 -11.03 12.15 26.27
N ILE A 71 -9.81 12.28 25.75
CA ILE A 71 -8.57 12.15 26.50
C ILE A 71 -8.04 13.55 26.82
N ALA A 72 -7.50 13.73 28.04
CA ALA A 72 -6.87 14.98 28.40
C ALA A 72 -5.72 15.31 27.44
N GLU A 73 -5.49 16.59 27.17
CA GLU A 73 -4.42 17.01 26.24
C GLU A 73 -3.02 16.63 26.76
N LYS A 74 -2.87 16.60 28.09
CA LYS A 74 -1.63 16.25 28.80
C LYS A 74 -1.92 15.22 29.90
N PRO A 75 -2.24 13.97 29.54
CA PRO A 75 -2.56 12.97 30.54
C PRO A 75 -1.32 12.66 31.37
N ALA A 76 -1.44 12.76 32.70
CA ALA A 76 -0.34 12.56 33.62
C ALA A 76 0.04 11.06 33.70
N ILE A 77 1.32 10.76 33.57
CA ILE A 77 1.87 9.43 33.85
C ILE A 77 2.18 9.37 35.34
N SER A 78 1.41 8.57 36.08
CA SER A 78 1.61 8.35 37.52
C SER A 78 2.72 7.33 37.79
N ASP A 79 2.79 6.28 36.97
CA ASP A 79 3.84 5.27 37.06
C ASP A 79 4.11 4.65 35.68
N VAL A 80 5.37 4.21 35.48
CA VAL A 80 5.77 3.45 34.31
C VAL A 80 6.63 2.27 34.74
N THR A 81 6.22 1.08 34.32
CA THR A 81 6.91 -0.17 34.67
C THR A 81 7.19 -0.97 33.41
N VAL A 82 8.46 -1.31 33.18
CA VAL A 82 8.85 -2.29 32.15
C VAL A 82 8.51 -3.68 32.67
N THR A 83 7.67 -4.40 31.94
CA THR A 83 7.22 -5.76 32.30
C THR A 83 8.00 -6.79 31.47
N PRO A 84 7.92 -8.09 31.80
CA PRO A 84 8.54 -9.13 30.98
C PRO A 84 8.04 -9.17 29.53
N ASN A 85 6.84 -8.63 29.27
CA ASN A 85 6.15 -8.70 27.98
C ASN A 85 6.07 -7.33 27.27
N GLY A 86 6.50 -6.24 27.91
CA GLY A 86 6.38 -4.91 27.33
C GLY A 86 6.45 -3.77 28.34
N LEU A 87 5.47 -2.87 28.28
CA LEU A 87 5.38 -1.69 29.12
C LEU A 87 3.99 -1.56 29.74
N SER A 88 3.94 -1.30 31.05
CA SER A 88 2.73 -0.91 31.77
C SER A 88 2.82 0.56 32.14
N ILE A 89 1.77 1.34 31.84
CA ILE A 89 1.65 2.76 32.21
C ILE A 89 0.41 2.92 33.10
N GLN A 90 0.60 3.54 34.25
CA GLN A 90 -0.50 4.00 35.09
C GLN A 90 -0.74 5.49 34.82
N TRP A 91 -1.98 5.82 34.48
CA TRP A 91 -2.43 7.18 34.20
C TRP A 91 -3.08 7.77 35.45
N GLY A 92 -2.76 9.03 35.72
CA GLY A 92 -3.43 9.81 36.77
C GLY A 92 -4.89 10.10 36.42
N VAL A 93 -5.64 10.52 37.44
CA VAL A 93 -6.96 11.14 37.26
C VAL A 93 -6.75 12.51 36.63
N ASP A 94 -7.56 12.85 35.63
CA ASP A 94 -7.48 14.11 34.91
C ASP A 94 -8.88 14.76 34.75
N ASP A 95 -8.93 15.92 34.10
CA ASP A 95 -10.16 16.71 33.91
C ASP A 95 -11.24 15.98 33.07
N LYS A 96 -10.85 14.95 32.33
CA LYS A 96 -11.73 14.14 31.49
C LYS A 96 -11.92 12.71 32.00
N SER A 97 -11.21 12.31 33.05
CA SER A 97 -11.22 10.96 33.59
C SER A 97 -11.21 10.95 35.10
N ASN A 98 -12.35 10.57 35.70
CA ASN A 98 -12.54 10.48 37.15
C ASN A 98 -11.93 9.22 37.80
N GLU A 99 -11.38 8.29 37.00
CA GLU A 99 -10.78 7.06 37.49
C GLU A 99 -9.37 6.90 36.94
N PRO A 100 -8.41 6.37 37.74
CA PRO A 100 -7.10 6.01 37.21
C PRO A 100 -7.25 4.95 36.12
N HIS A 101 -6.47 5.08 35.06
CA HIS A 101 -6.47 4.15 33.93
C HIS A 101 -5.14 3.42 33.85
N LYS A 102 -5.15 2.18 33.39
CA LYS A 102 -3.94 1.40 33.12
C LYS A 102 -3.88 1.02 31.66
N SER A 103 -2.71 1.19 31.05
CA SER A 103 -2.44 0.72 29.69
C SER A 103 -1.24 -0.21 29.69
N ASP A 104 -1.44 -1.40 29.12
CA ASP A 104 -0.40 -2.39 28.91
C ASP A 104 -0.12 -2.50 27.40
N TYR A 105 1.16 -2.44 27.02
CA TYR A 105 1.59 -2.51 25.63
C TYR A 105 2.64 -3.60 25.48
N GLU A 106 2.51 -4.44 24.45
CA GLU A 106 3.56 -5.36 24.04
C GLU A 106 4.73 -4.60 23.36
N PHE A 107 5.94 -5.16 23.40
CA PHE A 107 7.14 -4.53 22.83
C PHE A 107 6.97 -4.13 21.36
N ALA A 108 6.45 -5.03 20.52
CA ALA A 108 6.26 -4.77 19.11
C ALA A 108 5.23 -3.65 18.86
N TYR A 109 4.14 -3.65 19.63
CA TYR A 109 3.08 -2.66 19.48
C TYR A 109 3.54 -1.27 19.90
N ILE A 110 4.10 -1.10 21.10
CA ILE A 110 4.59 0.23 21.54
C ILE A 110 5.71 0.75 20.64
N ARG A 111 6.57 -0.14 20.11
CA ARG A 111 7.56 0.25 19.10
C ARG A 111 6.92 0.79 17.82
N SER A 112 5.83 0.18 17.37
CA SER A 112 5.11 0.61 16.17
C SER A 112 4.48 2.00 16.32
N LEU A 113 4.23 2.45 17.55
CA LEU A 113 3.73 3.80 17.87
C LEU A 113 4.84 4.86 17.91
N CYS A 114 6.10 4.49 17.75
CA CYS A 114 7.22 5.43 17.82
C CYS A 114 7.32 6.28 16.55
N HIS A 115 7.14 7.60 16.71
CA HIS A 115 7.30 8.58 15.63
C HIS A 115 8.66 9.30 15.63
N SER A 116 9.50 9.07 16.64
CA SER A 116 10.72 9.85 16.89
C SER A 116 11.77 9.72 15.78
N ASN A 117 11.72 8.61 15.04
CA ASN A 117 12.52 8.36 13.85
C ASN A 117 11.64 8.08 12.63
N TYR A 118 10.42 8.60 12.62
CA TYR A 118 9.59 8.61 11.41
C TYR A 118 10.24 9.56 10.42
N THR A 119 11.09 9.00 9.54
CA THR A 119 11.48 9.70 8.34
C THR A 119 10.22 9.87 7.49
N THR A 120 9.87 11.11 7.15
CA THR A 120 8.79 11.43 6.20
C THR A 120 9.01 10.83 4.80
N GLY A 121 10.18 10.24 4.56
CA GLY A 121 10.44 9.41 3.39
C GLY A 121 9.62 8.13 3.46
N ASN A 122 8.78 7.92 2.45
CA ASN A 122 8.21 6.60 2.17
C ASN A 122 9.37 5.59 2.10
N THR A 123 9.41 4.63 3.03
CA THR A 123 10.46 3.59 3.05
C THR A 123 10.27 2.56 1.95
N ALA A 124 9.20 2.68 1.15
CA ALA A 124 9.20 2.08 -0.17
C ALA A 124 10.34 2.73 -0.96
N ASN A 125 11.49 2.04 -0.98
CA ASN A 125 12.56 2.40 -1.89
C ASN A 125 11.93 2.50 -3.27
N LEU A 126 12.09 3.64 -3.94
CA LEU A 126 11.76 3.71 -5.35
C LEU A 126 12.52 2.57 -6.02
N PRO A 127 11.82 1.63 -6.69
CA PRO A 127 12.50 0.54 -7.34
C PRO A 127 13.53 1.14 -8.30
N THR A 128 14.73 0.57 -8.30
CA THR A 128 15.77 1.05 -9.22
C THR A 128 15.30 0.72 -10.63
N PRO A 129 15.18 1.71 -11.53
CA PRO A 129 14.72 1.45 -12.89
C PRO A 129 15.58 0.35 -13.52
N SER A 130 14.92 -0.71 -13.98
CA SER A 130 15.58 -1.83 -14.63
C SER A 130 15.31 -1.79 -16.13
N ILE A 131 16.36 -1.91 -16.93
CA ILE A 131 16.24 -2.16 -18.37
C ILE A 131 16.13 -3.66 -18.69
N LYS A 132 16.31 -4.53 -17.68
CA LYS A 132 16.16 -5.98 -17.85
C LYS A 132 14.67 -6.31 -17.79
N PRO A 133 14.12 -7.06 -18.77
CA PRO A 133 12.77 -7.60 -18.69
C PRO A 133 12.60 -8.43 -17.42
N VAL A 134 11.40 -8.38 -16.82
CA VAL A 134 11.03 -9.29 -15.75
C VAL A 134 10.96 -10.73 -16.27
N ASP A 135 11.39 -11.68 -15.44
CA ASP A 135 11.25 -13.10 -15.75
C ASP A 135 9.77 -13.49 -15.84
N LYS A 136 9.46 -14.38 -16.78
CA LYS A 136 8.10 -14.91 -16.92
C LYS A 136 7.81 -15.89 -15.79
N ILE A 137 6.59 -15.85 -15.28
CA ILE A 137 6.07 -16.80 -14.30
C ILE A 137 5.12 -17.74 -15.03
N ASP A 138 5.26 -19.05 -14.85
CA ASP A 138 4.34 -19.99 -15.49
C ASP A 138 2.94 -19.92 -14.85
N HIS A 139 1.89 -20.05 -15.67
CA HIS A 139 0.51 -20.08 -15.18
C HIS A 139 0.28 -21.14 -14.10
N SER A 140 0.94 -22.30 -14.19
CA SER A 140 0.82 -23.35 -13.17
C SER A 140 1.37 -22.93 -11.79
N GLU A 141 2.38 -22.05 -11.75
CA GLU A 141 2.97 -21.58 -10.49
C GLU A 141 1.98 -20.72 -9.70
N ILE A 142 1.22 -19.86 -10.39
CA ILE A 142 0.33 -18.89 -9.77
C ILE A 142 -1.00 -19.50 -9.29
N LEU A 143 -1.26 -20.79 -9.52
CA LEU A 143 -2.49 -21.44 -9.06
C LEU A 143 -2.59 -21.60 -7.54
N ASN A 144 -1.49 -21.40 -6.81
CA ASN A 144 -1.45 -21.45 -5.35
C ASN A 144 -0.99 -20.10 -4.74
N ASP A 145 -1.12 -19.96 -3.43
CA ASP A 145 -0.85 -18.68 -2.75
C ASP A 145 0.64 -18.30 -2.75
N LYS A 146 1.56 -19.28 -2.78
CA LYS A 146 3.00 -18.99 -2.86
C LYS A 146 3.36 -18.37 -4.21
N GLY A 147 2.80 -18.89 -5.30
CA GLY A 147 2.97 -18.32 -6.64
C GLY A 147 2.27 -16.97 -6.80
N MET A 148 1.05 -16.83 -6.27
CA MET A 148 0.37 -15.53 -6.21
C MET A 148 1.20 -14.48 -5.47
N TYR A 149 1.74 -14.83 -4.30
CA TYR A 149 2.61 -13.95 -3.55
C TYR A 149 3.85 -13.55 -4.36
N LYS A 150 4.53 -14.52 -5.01
CA LYS A 150 5.68 -14.24 -5.89
C LYS A 150 5.32 -13.26 -7.00
N MET A 151 4.18 -13.46 -7.67
CA MET A 151 3.75 -12.58 -8.74
C MET A 151 3.37 -11.18 -8.23
N LEU A 152 2.60 -11.06 -7.15
CA LEU A 152 2.25 -9.78 -6.54
C LEU A 152 3.48 -9.03 -6.04
N TYR A 153 4.45 -9.74 -5.48
CA TYR A 153 5.74 -9.18 -5.09
C TYR A 153 6.52 -8.67 -6.30
N THR A 154 6.51 -9.41 -7.40
CA THR A 154 7.13 -8.98 -8.68
C THR A 154 6.48 -7.71 -9.21
N ILE A 155 5.15 -7.59 -9.18
CA ILE A 155 4.43 -6.36 -9.57
C ILE A 155 4.81 -5.21 -8.65
N MET A 156 4.87 -5.43 -7.34
CA MET A 156 5.21 -4.39 -6.37
C MET A 156 6.67 -3.92 -6.48
N GLU A 157 7.59 -4.83 -6.85
CA GLU A 157 9.00 -4.51 -7.07
C GLU A 157 9.29 -3.88 -8.43
N HIS A 158 8.64 -4.33 -9.50
CA HIS A 158 8.98 -3.95 -10.88
C HIS A 158 7.89 -3.15 -11.61
N GLY A 159 6.72 -2.99 -11.03
CA GLY A 159 5.55 -2.33 -11.63
C GLY A 159 4.71 -3.22 -12.55
N TYR A 160 5.21 -4.41 -12.94
CA TYR A 160 4.46 -5.38 -13.76
C TYR A 160 5.01 -6.81 -13.59
N ALA A 161 4.24 -7.80 -14.05
CA ALA A 161 4.67 -9.20 -14.17
C ALA A 161 4.16 -9.79 -15.48
N LEU A 162 4.87 -10.79 -16.01
CA LEU A 162 4.46 -11.53 -17.21
C LEU A 162 4.15 -12.97 -16.83
N VAL A 163 2.94 -13.43 -17.15
CA VAL A 163 2.53 -14.82 -16.94
C VAL A 163 2.47 -15.55 -18.28
N SER A 164 3.19 -16.66 -18.41
CA SER A 164 3.19 -17.49 -19.61
C SER A 164 2.27 -18.71 -19.48
N ASN A 165 1.89 -19.28 -20.61
CA ASN A 165 1.10 -20.53 -20.68
C ASN A 165 -0.27 -20.43 -19.98
N VAL A 166 -0.86 -19.23 -19.97
CA VAL A 166 -2.26 -19.03 -19.57
C VAL A 166 -3.16 -19.66 -20.64
N PRO A 167 -4.13 -20.52 -20.28
CA PRO A 167 -5.06 -21.10 -21.24
C PRO A 167 -5.85 -20.02 -21.98
N CYS A 168 -6.00 -20.18 -23.30
CA CYS A 168 -6.84 -19.29 -24.12
C CYS A 168 -8.32 -19.66 -23.97
N GLU A 169 -8.82 -19.53 -22.75
CA GLU A 169 -10.21 -19.80 -22.36
C GLU A 169 -10.86 -18.53 -21.81
N ASN A 170 -12.16 -18.36 -22.04
CA ASN A 170 -12.89 -17.18 -21.57
C ASN A 170 -12.88 -17.10 -20.03
N GLY A 171 -12.70 -15.89 -19.51
CA GLY A 171 -12.79 -15.62 -18.07
C GLY A 171 -11.51 -15.80 -17.26
N GLN A 172 -10.43 -16.35 -17.84
CA GLN A 172 -9.15 -16.58 -17.14
C GLN A 172 -8.62 -15.31 -16.45
N VAL A 173 -8.65 -14.17 -17.14
CA VAL A 173 -8.20 -12.88 -16.60
C VAL A 173 -9.04 -12.41 -15.40
N LYS A 174 -10.35 -12.66 -15.43
CA LYS A 174 -11.27 -12.29 -14.35
C LYS A 174 -11.05 -13.17 -13.12
N THR A 175 -11.04 -14.48 -13.32
CA THR A 175 -10.77 -15.45 -12.25
C THR A 175 -9.45 -15.12 -11.57
N PHE A 176 -8.45 -14.73 -12.35
CA PHE A 176 -7.16 -14.31 -11.82
C PHE A 176 -7.26 -13.03 -10.99
N ALA A 177 -7.83 -11.97 -11.54
CA ALA A 177 -7.96 -10.68 -10.86
C ALA A 177 -8.80 -10.77 -9.57
N GLU A 178 -9.87 -11.58 -9.56
CA GLU A 178 -10.75 -11.77 -8.40
C GLU A 178 -10.11 -12.56 -7.25
N ARG A 179 -8.98 -13.25 -7.48
CA ARG A 179 -8.14 -13.79 -6.38
C ARG A 179 -7.40 -12.70 -5.61
N ILE A 180 -7.23 -11.52 -6.21
CA ILE A 180 -6.54 -10.38 -5.60
C ILE A 180 -7.55 -9.44 -4.97
N ALA A 181 -8.55 -9.00 -5.76
CA ALA A 181 -9.59 -8.08 -5.32
C ALA A 181 -10.82 -8.14 -6.25
N PRO A 182 -12.01 -7.72 -5.80
CA PRO A 182 -13.15 -7.53 -6.70
C PRO A 182 -12.81 -6.59 -7.85
N ILE A 183 -13.33 -6.88 -9.05
CA ILE A 183 -13.11 -6.03 -10.22
C ILE A 183 -13.69 -4.63 -9.98
N SER A 184 -12.83 -3.63 -10.06
CA SER A 184 -13.21 -2.21 -9.98
C SER A 184 -13.71 -1.68 -11.34
N HIS A 185 -14.41 -0.53 -11.34
CA HIS A 185 -14.72 0.22 -12.57
C HIS A 185 -15.53 -0.50 -13.66
N GLN A 186 -16.50 -1.34 -13.27
CA GLN A 186 -17.29 -2.15 -14.20
C GLN A 186 -18.30 -1.37 -15.06
N PHE A 187 -18.53 -0.09 -14.74
CA PHE A 187 -19.63 0.67 -15.30
C PHE A 187 -19.45 1.04 -16.78
N LEU A 188 -18.25 1.47 -17.20
CA LEU A 188 -18.02 1.93 -18.58
C LEU A 188 -17.78 0.81 -19.58
N TYR A 189 -17.06 -0.23 -19.16
CA TYR A 189 -16.56 -1.28 -20.04
C TYR A 189 -16.89 -2.69 -19.56
N GLY A 190 -17.75 -2.82 -18.53
CA GLY A 190 -18.03 -4.11 -17.90
C GLY A 190 -16.89 -4.60 -17.00
N SER A 191 -17.06 -5.81 -16.45
CA SER A 191 -16.03 -6.44 -15.60
C SER A 191 -14.83 -6.98 -16.39
N VAL A 192 -15.01 -7.26 -17.68
CA VAL A 192 -13.98 -7.66 -18.64
C VAL A 192 -14.43 -7.09 -19.98
N PHE A 193 -13.47 -6.65 -20.79
CA PHE A 193 -13.71 -6.21 -22.15
C PHE A 193 -12.65 -6.82 -23.08
N ASP A 194 -13.05 -7.13 -24.30
CA ASP A 194 -12.15 -7.65 -25.33
C ASP A 194 -11.51 -6.49 -26.08
N VAL A 195 -10.21 -6.60 -26.36
CA VAL A 195 -9.45 -5.62 -27.14
C VAL A 195 -9.23 -6.20 -28.54
N ILE A 196 -10.17 -5.92 -29.43
CA ILE A 196 -10.20 -6.43 -30.81
C ILE A 196 -10.49 -5.24 -31.74
N ALA A 197 -9.92 -5.25 -32.95
CA ALA A 197 -10.24 -4.22 -33.94
C ALA A 197 -11.69 -4.35 -34.43
N GLU A 198 -12.47 -3.28 -34.30
CA GLU A 198 -13.89 -3.22 -34.65
C GLU A 198 -14.16 -2.26 -35.81
N HIS A 199 -15.31 -2.41 -36.49
CA HIS A 199 -15.69 -1.57 -37.64
C HIS A 199 -16.10 -0.15 -37.23
N ASP A 200 -16.70 0.03 -36.04
CA ASP A 200 -17.11 1.35 -35.51
C ASP A 200 -16.66 1.50 -34.04
N PRO A 201 -15.37 1.81 -33.81
CA PRO A 201 -14.74 1.70 -32.51
C PRO A 201 -15.07 2.89 -31.59
N VAL A 202 -15.68 2.63 -30.44
CA VAL A 202 -15.93 3.66 -29.40
C VAL A 202 -14.68 4.03 -28.58
N ASN A 203 -13.56 3.34 -28.81
CA ASN A 203 -12.27 3.54 -28.16
C ASN A 203 -11.14 3.23 -29.15
N ILE A 204 -10.07 4.03 -29.16
CA ILE A 204 -8.89 3.79 -30.01
C ILE A 204 -8.25 2.40 -29.75
N ALA A 205 -8.44 1.84 -28.56
CA ALA A 205 -8.01 0.48 -28.24
C ALA A 205 -8.68 -0.60 -29.13
N TYR A 206 -9.83 -0.31 -29.73
CA TYR A 206 -10.55 -1.22 -30.64
C TYR A 206 -10.20 -0.95 -32.11
N THR A 207 -8.97 -0.48 -32.37
CA THR A 207 -8.45 -0.22 -33.72
C THR A 207 -7.09 -0.88 -33.91
N SER A 208 -6.57 -0.89 -35.14
CA SER A 208 -5.20 -1.35 -35.43
C SER A 208 -4.16 -0.22 -35.30
N GLU A 209 -4.55 0.95 -34.80
CA GLU A 209 -3.65 2.08 -34.64
C GLU A 209 -2.66 1.88 -33.48
N ARG A 210 -1.47 2.48 -33.63
CA ARG A 210 -0.45 2.42 -32.58
C ARG A 210 -0.88 3.23 -31.37
N LEU A 211 -1.08 2.56 -30.24
CA LEU A 211 -1.21 3.22 -28.94
C LEU A 211 0.15 3.73 -28.45
N LYS A 212 0.24 5.03 -28.18
CA LYS A 212 1.40 5.63 -27.50
C LYS A 212 1.40 5.21 -26.03
N LEU A 213 2.51 5.43 -25.31
CA LEU A 213 2.53 5.25 -23.86
C LEU A 213 1.41 6.06 -23.20
N HIS A 214 0.59 5.41 -22.39
CA HIS A 214 -0.56 5.99 -21.72
C HIS A 214 -0.79 5.28 -20.38
N LEU A 215 -1.63 5.90 -19.55
CA LEU A 215 -2.27 5.26 -18.40
C LEU A 215 -3.76 5.17 -18.70
N ASP A 216 -4.35 4.04 -18.35
CA ASP A 216 -5.76 3.77 -18.63
C ASP A 216 -6.69 4.55 -17.72
N LEU A 217 -7.83 4.92 -18.28
CA LEU A 217 -8.97 5.48 -17.54
C LEU A 217 -8.63 6.73 -16.71
N ALA A 218 -7.70 7.57 -17.18
CA ALA A 218 -7.27 8.82 -16.52
C ALA A 218 -8.39 9.87 -16.30
N TYR A 219 -9.59 9.63 -16.85
CA TYR A 219 -10.80 10.42 -16.63
C TYR A 219 -11.62 9.99 -15.39
N TYR A 220 -11.21 8.95 -14.66
CA TYR A 220 -11.70 8.70 -13.30
C TYR A 220 -10.86 9.46 -12.28
N GLU A 221 -11.51 9.97 -11.23
CA GLU A 221 -10.79 10.57 -10.08
C GLU A 221 -9.90 9.54 -9.34
N SER A 222 -10.31 8.27 -9.37
CA SER A 222 -9.53 7.15 -8.83
C SER A 222 -9.35 6.07 -9.90
N PRO A 223 -8.38 6.21 -10.83
CA PRO A 223 -8.12 5.21 -11.86
C PRO A 223 -7.78 3.83 -11.28
N PRO A 224 -7.91 2.74 -12.05
CA PRO A 224 -7.52 1.40 -11.61
C PRO A 224 -6.04 1.34 -11.20
N GLY A 225 -5.75 0.77 -10.04
CA GLY A 225 -4.38 0.58 -9.56
C GLY A 225 -3.64 -0.59 -10.24
N LEU A 226 -4.36 -1.58 -10.75
CA LEU A 226 -3.82 -2.72 -11.48
C LEU A 226 -4.62 -2.94 -12.77
N GLN A 227 -3.92 -3.29 -13.84
CA GLN A 227 -4.50 -3.70 -15.11
C GLN A 227 -4.03 -5.11 -15.46
N PHE A 228 -4.95 -5.95 -15.92
CA PHE A 228 -4.66 -7.30 -16.38
C PHE A 228 -5.04 -7.42 -17.84
N LEU A 229 -4.09 -7.85 -18.67
CA LEU A 229 -4.28 -8.11 -20.09
C LEU A 229 -3.92 -9.56 -20.37
N HIS A 230 -4.86 -10.31 -20.96
CA HIS A 230 -4.66 -11.68 -21.38
C HIS A 230 -4.57 -11.73 -22.90
N ALA A 231 -3.39 -12.09 -23.42
CA ALA A 231 -3.20 -12.29 -24.85
C ALA A 231 -3.92 -13.57 -25.30
N TYR A 232 -5.21 -13.42 -25.62
CA TYR A 232 -6.08 -14.54 -26.00
C TYR A 232 -5.72 -15.15 -27.36
N ARG A 233 -5.23 -14.33 -28.29
CA ARG A 233 -4.79 -14.75 -29.62
C ARG A 233 -3.63 -13.88 -30.09
N PHE A 234 -2.49 -14.50 -30.36
CA PHE A 234 -1.31 -13.85 -30.95
C PHE A 234 -0.55 -14.88 -31.81
N ASP A 235 -1.19 -15.31 -32.90
CA ASP A 235 -0.67 -16.32 -33.82
C ASP A 235 0.01 -15.68 -35.05
N PRO A 236 0.66 -16.46 -35.94
CA PRO A 236 1.40 -15.91 -37.09
C PRO A 236 0.59 -15.05 -38.07
N THR A 237 -0.74 -15.03 -37.98
CA THR A 237 -1.59 -14.13 -38.77
C THR A 237 -1.62 -12.69 -38.23
N VAL A 238 -1.11 -12.47 -37.02
CA VAL A 238 -1.01 -11.16 -36.39
C VAL A 238 0.34 -10.53 -36.76
N ALA A 239 0.31 -9.41 -37.48
CA ALA A 239 1.49 -8.61 -37.80
C ALA A 239 1.56 -7.40 -36.86
N GLY A 240 2.67 -7.27 -36.12
CA GLY A 240 2.85 -6.23 -35.10
C GLY A 240 2.05 -6.50 -33.82
N GLY A 241 1.68 -5.45 -33.09
CA GLY A 241 0.89 -5.54 -31.86
C GLY A 241 1.71 -5.83 -30.60
N GLU A 242 3.02 -5.59 -30.66
CA GLU A 242 3.92 -5.79 -29.52
C GLU A 242 3.60 -4.82 -28.37
N SER A 243 3.48 -5.37 -27.15
CA SER A 243 3.34 -4.56 -25.95
C SER A 243 4.63 -3.80 -25.63
N THR A 244 4.50 -2.52 -25.26
CA THR A 244 5.61 -1.69 -24.77
C THR A 244 5.30 -1.15 -23.39
N PHE A 245 6.30 -1.17 -22.50
CA PHE A 245 6.19 -0.67 -21.13
C PHE A 245 7.26 0.38 -20.85
N ARG A 246 6.95 1.34 -19.98
CA ARG A 246 7.88 2.35 -19.49
C ARG A 246 7.60 2.63 -18.03
N ASP A 247 8.66 2.65 -17.22
CA ASP A 247 8.57 3.12 -15.84
C ASP A 247 8.33 4.65 -15.84
N THR A 248 7.12 5.04 -15.41
CA THR A 248 6.70 6.43 -15.32
C THR A 248 7.47 7.20 -14.25
N PHE A 249 7.91 6.56 -13.16
CA PHE A 249 8.71 7.22 -12.13
C PHE A 249 10.13 7.50 -12.62
N ASP A 250 10.73 6.58 -13.37
CA ASP A 250 12.01 6.84 -14.07
C ASP A 250 11.88 7.99 -15.09
N ALA A 251 10.81 7.98 -15.89
CA ALA A 251 10.53 9.03 -16.86
C ALA A 251 10.33 10.40 -16.18
N ALA A 252 9.56 10.44 -15.09
CA ALA A 252 9.31 11.65 -14.30
C ALA A 252 10.59 12.17 -13.65
N ASN A 253 11.43 11.29 -13.08
CA ASN A 253 12.71 11.66 -12.50
C ASN A 253 13.69 12.19 -13.57
N THR A 254 13.72 11.56 -14.75
CA THR A 254 14.50 12.05 -15.90
C THR A 254 14.05 13.45 -16.32
N LEU A 255 12.74 13.69 -16.39
CA LEU A 255 12.18 15.01 -16.69
C LEU A 255 12.57 16.03 -15.61
N ARG A 256 12.48 15.68 -14.33
CA ARG A 256 12.86 16.52 -13.19
C ARG A 256 14.32 16.97 -13.27
N GLN A 257 15.23 16.07 -13.64
CA GLN A 257 16.66 16.38 -13.75
C GLN A 257 16.99 17.21 -14.98
N ARG A 258 16.39 16.92 -16.14
CA ARG A 258 16.73 17.57 -17.43
C ARG A 258 15.96 18.87 -17.67
N PHE A 259 14.71 18.95 -17.21
CA PHE A 259 13.79 20.05 -17.45
C PHE A 259 12.95 20.37 -16.19
N PRO A 260 13.58 20.88 -15.11
CA PRO A 260 12.93 21.06 -13.81
C PRO A 260 11.69 21.96 -13.85
N HIS A 261 11.70 23.02 -14.66
CA HIS A 261 10.53 23.91 -14.81
C HIS A 261 9.33 23.23 -15.48
N HIS A 262 9.56 22.35 -16.47
CA HIS A 262 8.49 21.56 -17.08
C HIS A 262 7.95 20.53 -16.10
N PHE A 263 8.83 19.86 -15.35
CA PHE A 263 8.43 18.95 -14.29
C PHE A 263 7.55 19.66 -13.24
N GLU A 264 8.00 20.83 -12.74
CA GLU A 264 7.22 21.62 -11.78
C GLU A 264 5.84 21.96 -12.35
N THR A 265 5.76 22.44 -13.59
CA THR A 265 4.49 22.76 -14.25
C THR A 265 3.55 21.55 -14.29
N LEU A 266 4.03 20.39 -14.77
CA LEU A 266 3.21 19.18 -14.89
C LEU A 266 2.77 18.61 -13.53
N THR A 267 3.51 18.88 -12.45
CA THR A 267 3.13 18.45 -11.09
C THR A 267 2.18 19.41 -10.38
N ARG A 268 1.98 20.64 -10.89
CA ARG A 268 1.19 21.69 -10.22
C ARG A 268 -0.05 22.12 -10.98
N VAL A 269 -0.05 21.97 -12.29
CA VAL A 269 -1.18 22.33 -13.14
C VAL A 269 -2.00 21.08 -13.43
N PRO A 270 -3.23 20.96 -12.91
CA PRO A 270 -4.10 19.81 -13.21
C PRO A 270 -4.42 19.76 -14.71
N ALA A 271 -4.38 18.56 -15.28
CA ALA A 271 -4.88 18.29 -16.62
C ALA A 271 -6.34 17.82 -16.55
N THR A 272 -7.13 18.21 -17.55
CA THR A 272 -8.50 17.72 -17.72
C THR A 272 -8.50 16.52 -18.68
N PHE A 273 -9.09 15.41 -18.24
CA PHE A 273 -9.31 14.21 -19.05
C PHE A 273 -10.81 13.98 -19.17
N GLU A 274 -11.29 13.67 -20.36
CA GLU A 274 -12.72 13.53 -20.63
C GLU A 274 -13.01 12.26 -21.45
N LYS A 275 -14.09 11.58 -21.09
CA LYS A 275 -14.68 10.50 -21.89
C LYS A 275 -16.18 10.74 -22.05
N ILE A 276 -16.59 11.20 -23.23
CA ILE A 276 -18.00 11.29 -23.62
C ILE A 276 -18.38 10.00 -24.36
N HIS A 277 -19.38 9.29 -23.86
CA HIS A 277 -19.98 8.14 -24.52
C HIS A 277 -21.44 8.04 -24.05
N LEU A 278 -22.35 8.50 -24.90
CA LEU A 278 -23.76 8.78 -24.56
C LEU A 278 -24.70 7.60 -24.88
N ASP A 279 -24.30 6.69 -25.76
CA ASP A 279 -25.13 5.58 -26.24
C ASP A 279 -24.76 4.26 -25.54
N ARG A 280 -25.11 4.11 -24.26
CA ARG A 280 -24.80 2.90 -23.47
C ARG A 280 -26.05 2.11 -23.11
N ALA A 281 -25.94 0.78 -23.17
CA ALA A 281 -27.00 -0.13 -22.75
C ALA A 281 -27.34 -0.06 -21.26
N SER A 282 -26.38 0.36 -20.42
CA SER A 282 -26.55 0.60 -18.98
C SER A 282 -25.95 1.96 -18.60
N PRO A 283 -26.78 3.01 -18.42
CA PRO A 283 -26.36 4.34 -18.00
C PRO A 283 -26.26 4.50 -16.48
#